data_AF-A0A1V8RS51-F1
#
_entry.id   AF-A0A1V8RS51-F1
#
_cell.length_a   1.000
_cell.length_b   1.000
_cell.length_c   1.000
_cell.angle_alpha   90.00
_cell.angle_beta   90.00
_cell.angle_gamma   90.00
#
_symmetry.space_group_name_H-M   'P 1'
#
loop_
_entity.id
_entity.type
_entity.pdbx_description
1 polymer ?
#
loop_
_entity_poly.entity_id
_entity_poly.type
_entity_poly.pdbx_seq_one_letter_code
_entity_poly.pdbx_strand_id
1 'polypeptide(L)'
;MRAIDQSGEPGRRSERLLTVAPKFRARASGLVIERLLSDDAIVASEQIAGMSDRGLRRLFDRLVELGAVRELSGRPTFRIYGL
;
A
#
# COMPACT_ATOMS: atom_id res chain seq x y z
N MET A 1 19.13 -19.77 -9.44
CA MET A 1 18.98 -19.68 -7.98
C MET A 1 18.50 -18.26 -7.66
N ARG A 2 17.19 -18.04 -7.49
CA ARG A 2 16.64 -16.70 -7.22
C ARG A 2 16.93 -16.35 -5.76
N ALA A 3 17.80 -15.37 -5.54
CA ALA A 3 18.17 -14.91 -4.22
C ALA A 3 16.94 -14.39 -3.47
N ILE A 4 16.66 -15.02 -2.34
CA ILE A 4 15.75 -14.60 -1.30
C ILE A 4 16.36 -13.38 -0.59
N ASP A 5 16.13 -12.18 -1.14
CA ASP A 5 16.35 -10.90 -0.42
C ASP A 5 15.08 -10.48 0.36
N GLN A 6 14.35 -11.47 0.92
CA GLN A 6 13.03 -11.25 1.53
C GLN A 6 13.09 -10.65 2.95
N SER A 7 14.27 -10.50 3.54
CA SER A 7 14.45 -9.99 4.91
C SER A 7 14.82 -8.50 5.00
N GLY A 8 15.11 -7.82 3.88
CA GLY A 8 15.45 -6.38 3.86
C GLY A 8 14.36 -5.47 3.28
N GLU A 9 13.24 -6.04 2.85
CA GLU A 9 12.21 -5.33 2.07
C GLU A 9 11.28 -4.41 2.88
N PRO A 10 10.75 -4.79 4.07
CA PRO A 10 9.75 -3.98 4.77
C PRO A 10 10.31 -2.62 5.22
N GLY A 11 11.57 -2.58 5.70
CA GLY A 11 12.25 -1.34 6.06
C GLY A 11 12.40 -0.39 4.86
N ARG A 12 12.85 -0.92 3.72
CA ARG A 12 12.99 -0.14 2.47
C ARG A 12 11.63 0.37 1.96
N ARG A 13 10.55 -0.39 2.09
CA ARG A 13 9.22 0.04 1.61
C ARG A 13 8.54 1.01 2.58
N SER A 14 8.73 0.87 3.88
CA SER A 14 8.29 1.87 4.87
C SER A 14 8.92 3.23 4.60
N GLU A 15 10.24 3.27 4.38
CA GLU A 15 10.98 4.48 4.00
C GLU A 15 10.48 5.08 2.68
N ARG A 16 10.21 4.24 1.67
CA ARG A 16 9.62 4.68 0.40
C ARG A 16 8.22 5.22 0.59
N LEU A 17 7.40 4.56 1.40
CA LEU A 17 6.03 4.98 1.69
C LEU A 17 6.02 6.37 2.33
N LEU A 18 6.89 6.62 3.32
CA LEU A 18 7.10 7.94 3.92
C LEU A 18 7.57 8.98 2.90
N THR A 19 8.50 8.60 2.01
CA THR A 19 9.01 9.49 0.94
C THR A 19 7.91 9.90 -0.05
N VAL A 20 6.96 9.01 -0.35
CA VAL A 20 5.87 9.31 -1.29
C VAL A 20 4.62 9.87 -0.65
N ALA A 21 4.48 9.76 0.67
CA ALA A 21 3.30 10.25 1.41
C ALA A 21 2.95 11.73 1.08
N PRO A 22 3.90 12.67 0.97
CA PRO A 22 3.60 14.07 0.61
C PRO A 22 2.97 14.26 -0.78
N LYS A 23 3.02 13.24 -1.66
CA LYS A 23 2.39 13.27 -2.99
C LYS A 23 0.86 13.12 -2.91
N PHE A 24 0.33 12.71 -1.76
CA PHE A 24 -1.09 12.48 -1.55
C PHE A 24 -1.64 13.53 -0.57
N ARG A 25 -2.49 14.44 -1.06
CA ARG A 25 -3.06 15.53 -0.25
C ARG A 25 -4.45 15.22 0.32
N ALA A 26 -5.08 14.15 -0.15
CA ALA A 26 -6.40 13.77 0.33
C ALA A 26 -6.31 13.12 1.72
N ARG A 27 -7.16 13.56 2.64
CA ARG A 27 -7.25 13.00 4.01
C ARG A 27 -7.37 11.47 3.99
N ALA A 28 -8.20 10.95 3.10
CA ALA A 28 -8.43 9.52 2.97
C ALA A 28 -7.16 8.74 2.57
N SER A 29 -6.29 9.32 1.74
CA SER A 29 -5.00 8.71 1.40
C SER A 29 -4.04 8.70 2.59
N GLY A 30 -4.06 9.75 3.42
CA GLY A 30 -3.29 9.79 4.67
C GLY A 30 -3.66 8.64 5.61
N LEU A 31 -4.96 8.38 5.80
CA LEU A 31 -5.43 7.26 6.63
C LEU A 31 -4.96 5.89 6.13
N VAL A 32 -4.95 5.69 4.81
CA VAL A 32 -4.44 4.43 4.21
C VAL A 32 -2.93 4.28 4.44
N ILE A 33 -2.18 5.37 4.33
CA ILE A 33 -0.73 5.39 4.60
C ILE A 33 -0.44 5.09 6.07
N GLU A 34 -1.14 5.73 6.99
CA GLU A 34 -1.03 5.47 8.44
C GLU A 34 -1.34 4.01 8.76
N ARG A 35 -2.38 3.44 8.13
CA ARG A 35 -2.73 2.04 8.35
C ARG A 35 -1.65 1.09 7.85
N LEU A 36 -1.08 1.34 6.66
CA LEU A 36 0.04 0.55 6.13
C LEU A 36 1.26 0.59 7.07
N LEU A 37 1.60 1.76 7.60
CA LEU A 37 2.71 1.90 8.56
C LEU A 37 2.45 1.21 9.90
N SER A 38 1.18 1.00 10.26
CA SER A 38 0.79 0.34 11.52
C SER A 38 0.67 -1.18 11.40
N ASP A 39 0.25 -1.70 10.24
CA ASP A 39 -0.12 -3.11 10.08
C ASP A 39 0.78 -3.89 9.11
N ASP A 40 1.69 -3.22 8.40
CA ASP A 40 2.49 -3.71 7.28
C ASP A 40 1.69 -4.23 6.06
N ALA A 41 0.45 -4.69 6.24
CA ALA A 41 -0.44 -5.16 5.20
C ALA A 41 -1.91 -4.89 5.50
N ILE A 42 -2.68 -4.50 4.49
CA ILE A 42 -4.10 -4.18 4.61
C ILE A 42 -4.90 -4.76 3.44
N VAL A 43 -6.16 -5.12 3.73
CA VAL A 43 -7.13 -5.52 2.69
C VAL A 43 -7.72 -4.25 2.08
N ALA A 44 -7.67 -4.12 0.76
CA ALA A 44 -8.30 -2.99 0.07
C ALA A 44 -9.83 -3.11 0.11
N SER A 45 -10.46 -2.57 1.16
CA SER A 45 -11.90 -2.45 1.31
C SER A 45 -12.33 -1.02 1.68
N GLU A 46 -13.57 -0.65 1.36
CA GLU A 46 -14.13 0.71 1.59
C GLU A 46 -14.03 1.18 3.06
N GLN A 47 -13.92 0.24 4.00
CA GLN A 47 -13.88 0.52 5.44
C GLN A 47 -12.63 1.26 5.92
N ILE A 48 -11.55 1.33 5.12
CA ILE A 48 -10.29 1.91 5.58
C ILE A 48 -10.32 3.44 5.62
N ALA A 49 -11.08 4.09 4.73
CA ALA A 49 -11.05 5.55 4.61
C ALA A 49 -12.34 6.19 4.06
N GLY A 50 -13.44 5.43 3.98
CA GLY A 50 -14.69 5.91 3.34
C GLY A 50 -14.51 6.21 1.85
N MET A 51 -13.50 5.62 1.23
CA MET A 51 -13.23 5.73 -0.20
C MET A 51 -14.05 4.71 -0.96
N SER A 52 -14.56 5.10 -2.13
CA SER A 52 -15.13 4.14 -3.07
C SER A 52 -14.07 3.13 -3.51
N ASP A 53 -14.52 1.92 -3.87
CA ASP A 53 -13.65 0.88 -4.44
C ASP A 53 -12.73 1.39 -5.56
N ARG A 54 -13.26 2.24 -6.46
CA ARG A 54 -12.47 2.82 -7.55
C ARG A 54 -11.39 3.78 -7.05
N GLY A 55 -11.70 4.60 -6.05
CA GLY A 55 -10.73 5.49 -5.42
C GLY A 55 -9.61 4.71 -4.73
N LEU A 56 -9.98 3.66 -4.00
CA LEU A 56 -9.05 2.79 -3.30
C LEU A 56 -8.13 2.02 -4.25
N ARG A 57 -8.71 1.48 -5.32
CA ARG A 57 -7.95 0.83 -6.40
C ARG A 57 -6.91 1.77 -7.02
N ARG A 58 -7.31 2.99 -7.39
CA ARG A 58 -6.38 3.99 -7.97
C ARG A 58 -5.26 4.39 -7.01
N LEU A 59 -5.58 4.51 -5.72
CA LEU A 59 -4.58 4.83 -4.70
C LEU A 59 -3.53 3.71 -4.60
N PHE A 60 -3.97 2.47 -4.46
CA PHE A 60 -3.05 1.33 -4.36
C PHE A 60 -2.26 1.10 -5.65
N ASP A 61 -2.89 1.20 -6.82
CA ASP A 61 -2.18 1.09 -8.10
C ASP A 61 -1.06 2.16 -8.17
N ARG A 62 -1.33 3.39 -7.70
CA ARG A 62 -0.30 4.45 -7.62
C ARG A 62 0.81 4.15 -6.61
N LEU A 63 0.48 3.59 -5.44
CA LEU A 63 1.49 3.21 -4.45
C LEU A 63 2.38 2.06 -4.95
N VAL A 64 1.82 1.12 -5.72
CA VAL A 64 2.57 0.04 -6.39
C VAL A 64 3.49 0.59 -7.47
N GLU A 65 2.99 1.48 -8.34
CA GLU A 65 3.83 2.16 -9.36
C GLU A 65 5.01 2.90 -8.73
N LEU A 66 4.81 3.48 -7.56
CA LEU A 66 5.84 4.18 -6.80
C LEU A 66 6.77 3.26 -6.00
N GLY A 67 6.54 1.94 -6.04
CA GLY A 67 7.31 0.94 -5.32
C GLY A 67 7.21 1.03 -3.81
N ALA A 68 6.15 1.68 -3.29
CA ALA A 68 5.90 1.89 -1.88
C ALA A 68 5.14 0.72 -1.22
N VAL A 69 4.38 -0.04 -2.03
CA VAL A 69 3.68 -1.26 -1.59
C VAL A 69 3.73 -2.32 -2.70
N ARG A 70 3.32 -3.55 -2.37
CA ARG A 70 3.12 -4.66 -3.30
C ARG A 70 1.75 -5.29 -3.09
N GLU A 71 1.19 -5.83 -4.17
CA GLU A 71 -0.03 -6.66 -4.14
C GLU A 71 0.35 -8.08 -3.72
N LEU A 72 -0.37 -8.65 -2.75
CA LEU A 72 -0.04 -9.91 -2.07
C LEU A 72 -1.03 -11.04 -2.33
N SER A 73 -2.25 -10.75 -2.77
CA SER A 73 -3.31 -11.76 -2.90
C SER A 73 -3.27 -12.50 -4.23
N GLY A 74 -2.67 -11.93 -5.29
CA GLY A 74 -2.62 -12.54 -6.62
C GLY A 74 -4.02 -12.72 -7.26
N ARG A 75 -5.01 -11.94 -6.79
CA ARG A 75 -6.43 -12.08 -7.17
C ARG A 75 -6.97 -10.79 -7.78
N PRO A 76 -7.95 -10.87 -8.70
CA PRO A 76 -8.57 -9.68 -9.27
C PRO A 76 -9.46 -8.94 -8.26
N THR A 77 -9.99 -9.63 -7.25
CA THR A 77 -10.88 -9.12 -6.19
C THR A 77 -10.29 -9.34 -4.80
N PHE A 78 -10.71 -8.52 -3.82
CA PHE A 78 -10.27 -8.59 -2.41
C PHE A 78 -8.75 -8.55 -2.24
N ARG A 79 -8.11 -7.55 -2.85
CA ARG A 79 -6.66 -7.45 -2.88
C ARG A 79 -6.09 -7.09 -1.52
N ILE A 80 -4.97 -7.72 -1.19
CA ILE A 80 -4.17 -7.39 -0.01
C ILE A 80 -2.95 -6.64 -0.51
N TYR A 81 -2.64 -5.51 0.12
CA TYR A 81 -1.45 -4.72 -0.18
C TYR A 81 -0.59 -4.63 1.07
N GLY A 82 0.72 -4.76 0.90
CA GLY A 82 1.65 -4.60 2.01
C GLY A 82 2.98 -3.98 1.61
N LEU A 83 3.79 -3.69 2.63
CA LEU A 83 5.17 -3.24 2.52
C LEU A 83 6.11 -4.37 2.07
#